data_AF-A0A0F3IY25-F1
#
_entry.id   AF-A0A0F3IY25-F1
#
_cell.length_a   1.000
_cell.length_b   1.000
_cell.length_c   1.000
_cell.angle_alpha   90.00
_cell.angle_beta   90.00
_cell.angle_gamma   90.00
#
_symmetry.space_group_name_H-M   'P 1'
#
loop_
_entity.id
_entity.type
_entity.pdbx_description
1 polymer ?
#
loop_
_entity_poly.entity_id
_entity_poly.type
_entity_poly.pdbx_seq_one_letter_code
_entity_poly.pdbx_strand_id
1 'polypeptide(L)' 'MVQLTLTRPLEGDRLPTVSLPVEAGRAQAVLSGLRPGQWAARMVIQQGEAQAVIEQRIILK' A
#
# COMPACT_ATOMS: atom_id res chain seq x y z
N MET A 1 -9.09 5.08 -8.71
CA MET A 1 -7.68 5.28 -8.28
C MET A 1 -7.43 4.44 -7.06
N VAL A 2 -6.19 4.02 -6.83
CA VAL A 2 -5.78 3.35 -5.59
C VAL A 2 -4.71 4.16 -4.88
N GLN A 3 -4.84 4.35 -3.57
CA GLN A 3 -3.77 4.91 -2.74
C GLN A 3 -3.17 3.80 -1.89
N LEU A 4 -1.86 3.61 -1.96
CA LEU A 4 -1.13 2.62 -1.20
C LEU A 4 -0.23 3.32 -0.18
N THR A 5 -0.36 2.95 1.09
CA THR A 5 0.52 3.39 2.18
C THR A 5 1.21 2.16 2.78
N LEU A 6 2.52 2.22 2.97
CA LEU A 6 3.27 1.21 3.72
C LEU A 6 3.90 1.82 4.97
N THR A 7 3.71 1.13 6.08
CA THR A 7 4.34 1.45 7.37
C THR A 7 5.01 0.22 7.95
N ARG A 8 6.09 0.40 8.71
CA ARG A 8 6.71 -0.61 9.55
C ARG A 8 6.38 -0.24 11.00
N PRO A 9 5.25 -0.69 11.55
CA PRO A 9 4.66 -0.11 12.75
C PRO A 9 5.50 -0.33 14.01
N LEU A 10 6.36 -1.35 14.05
CA LEU A 10 7.22 -1.62 15.19
C LEU A 10 8.47 -0.72 15.21
N GLU A 11 8.93 -0.32 14.04
CA GLU A 11 10.15 0.47 13.83
C GLU A 11 9.85 1.95 13.57
N GLY A 12 8.60 2.31 13.31
CA GLY A 12 8.16 3.67 13.01
C GLY A 12 8.42 4.14 11.58
N ASP A 13 8.93 3.26 10.71
CA ASP A 13 9.22 3.60 9.31
C ASP A 13 7.91 3.79 8.53
N ARG A 14 7.83 4.83 7.70
CA ARG A 14 6.70 5.08 6.80
C ARG A 14 7.20 5.49 5.44
N LEU A 15 6.69 4.83 4.40
CA LEU A 15 6.94 5.24 3.02
C LEU A 15 5.94 6.31 2.59
N PRO A 16 6.30 7.14 1.60
CA PRO A 16 5.35 8.04 0.96
C PRO A 16 4.12 7.28 0.44
N THR A 17 2.94 7.89 0.57
CA THR A 17 1.72 7.34 -0.04
C THR A 17 1.84 7.40 -1.55
N VAL A 18 1.58 6.28 -2.22
CA VAL A 18 1.62 6.17 -3.69
C VAL A 18 0.21 6.12 -4.25
N SER A 19 -0.10 6.99 -5.21
CA SER A 19 -1.34 6.93 -5.99
C SER A 19 -1.11 6.13 -7.27
N LEU A 20 -1.93 5.11 -7.50
CA LEU A 20 -1.85 4.19 -8.63
C LEU A 20 -3.10 4.33 -9.50
N PRO A 21 -2.96 4.43 -10.83
CA PRO A 21 -4.08 4.28 -11.74
C PRO A 21 -4.63 2.86 -11.64
N VAL A 22 -5.92 2.70 -11.93
CA VAL A 22 -6.56 1.39 -12.07
C VAL A 22 -6.78 1.16 -13.55
N GLU A 23 -6.13 0.14 -14.09
CA GLU A 23 -6.21 -0.24 -15.50
C GLU A 23 -6.81 -1.64 -15.60
N ALA A 24 -7.92 -1.78 -16.32
CA ALA A 24 -8.63 -3.06 -16.47
C ALA A 24 -8.90 -3.78 -15.12
N GLY A 25 -9.25 -3.00 -14.08
CA GLY A 25 -9.55 -3.52 -12.74
C GLY A 25 -8.32 -3.93 -11.92
N ARG A 26 -7.10 -3.57 -12.35
CA ARG A 26 -5.85 -3.88 -11.65
C ARG A 26 -5.09 -2.60 -11.34
N ALA A 27 -4.42 -2.58 -10.19
CA ALA A 27 -3.44 -1.56 -9.82
C ALA A 27 -2.22 -2.27 -9.24
N GLN A 28 -1.02 -1.85 -9.66
CA GLN A 28 0.24 -2.49 -9.22
C GLN A 28 1.28 -1.42 -8.87
N ALA A 29 2.00 -1.64 -7.79
CA ALA A 29 3.18 -0.89 -7.42
C ALA A 29 4.35 -1.84 -7.22
N VAL A 30 5.55 -1.42 -7.61
CA VAL A 30 6.80 -2.09 -7.28
C VAL A 30 7.57 -1.19 -6.32
N LEU A 31 7.85 -1.71 -5.13
CA LEU A 31 8.63 -1.02 -4.11
C LEU A 31 9.97 -1.71 -3.97
N SER A 32 11.04 -0.94 -4.07
CA SER A 32 12.43 -1.43 -3.95
C SER A 32 13.09 -0.85 -2.70
N GLY A 33 14.19 -1.48 -2.26
CA GLY A 33 14.94 -1.01 -1.09
C GLY A 33 14.20 -1.14 0.25
N LEU A 34 13.15 -1.97 0.32
CA LEU A 34 12.45 -2.25 1.56
C LEU A 34 13.38 -3.01 2.51
N ARG A 35 13.57 -2.48 3.72
CA ARG A 35 14.32 -3.17 4.76
C ARG A 35 13.54 -4.41 5.24
N PRO A 36 14.23 -5.48 5.67
CA PRO A 36 13.60 -6.63 6.30
C PRO A 36 12.73 -6.21 7.50
N GLY A 37 11.70 -7.01 7.77
CA GLY A 37 10.78 -6.77 8.89
C GLY A 37 9.30 -6.89 8.51
N GLN A 38 8.45 -6.52 9.46
CA GLN A 38 6.99 -6.60 9.31
C GLN A 38 6.42 -5.26 8.82
N TRP A 39 5.88 -5.26 7.62
CA TRP A 39 5.21 -4.11 7.03
C TRP A 39 3.69 -4.25 7.10
N ALA A 40 3.00 -3.14 7.35
CA ALA A 40 1.56 -2.98 7.18
C ALA A 40 1.31 -2.18 5.89
N ALA A 41 0.59 -2.79 4.95
CA ALA A 41 0.13 -2.15 3.73
C ALA A 41 -1.35 -1.79 3.87
N ARG A 42 -1.67 -0.52 3.66
CA ARG A 42 -3.06 -0.02 3.60
C ARG A 42 -3.32 0.48 2.19
N MET A 43 -4.32 -0.11 1.55
CA MET A 43 -4.76 0.23 0.21
C MET A 43 -6.16 0.84 0.29
N VAL A 44 -6.31 2.04 -0.26
CA VAL A 44 -7.60 2.73 -0.35
C VAL A 44 -7.99 2.81 -1.82
N ILE A 45 -9.09 2.16 -2.18
CA ILE A 45 -9.63 2.14 -3.54
C ILE A 45 -10.75 3.16 -3.60
N GLN A 46 -10.63 4.14 -4.50
CA GLN A 46 -11.65 5.16 -4.73
C GLN A 46 -12.26 5.00 -6.12
N GLN A 47 -13.59 4.92 -6.18
CA GLN A 47 -14.39 4.87 -7.40
C GLN A 47 -15.63 5.77 -7.26
N GLY A 48 -15.55 6.99 -7.79
CA GLY A 48 -16.58 8.00 -7.57
C GLY A 48 -16.70 8.33 -6.08
N GLU A 49 -17.91 8.19 -5.52
CA GLU A 49 -18.18 8.37 -4.09
C GLU A 49 -17.90 7.12 -3.24
N ALA A 50 -17.73 5.96 -3.87
CA ALA A 50 -17.47 4.71 -3.17
C ALA A 50 -15.99 4.58 -2.79
N GLN A 51 -15.76 4.12 -1.56
CA GLN A 51 -14.42 3.81 -1.04
C GLN A 51 -14.39 2.39 -0.46
N ALA A 52 -13.33 1.64 -0.82
CA ALA A 52 -12.97 0.40 -0.15
C ALA A 52 -11.58 0.51 0.47
N VAL A 53 -11.36 -0.16 1.59
CA VAL A 53 -10.07 -0.21 2.27
C VAL A 53 -9.64 -1.66 2.42
N ILE A 54 -8.41 -1.96 2.02
CA ILE A 54 -7.77 -3.26 2.19
C ILE A 54 -6.54 -3.06 3.07
N GLU A 55 -6.43 -3.87 4.11
CA GLU A 55 -5.27 -3.88 4.99
C GLU A 55 -4.58 -5.25 4.90
N GLN A 56 -3.27 -5.23 4.68
CA GLN A 56 -2.45 -6.42 4.54
C GLN A 56 -1.19 -6.31 5.37
N ARG A 57 -0.71 -7.46 5.85
CA ARG A 57 0.57 -7.59 6.54
C ARG A 57 1.55 -8.31 5.62
N ILE A 58 2.72 -7.71 5.43
CA ILE A 58 3.80 -8.22 4.58
C ILE A 58 5.00 -8.51 5.48
N ILE A 59 5.60 -9.69 5.38
CA ILE A 59 6.80 -10.07 6.11
C ILE A 59 7.94 -10.21 5.11
N LEU A 60 8.93 -9.32 5.21
CA LEU A 60 10.14 -9.39 4.41
C LEU A 60 11.25 -10.01 5.24
N LYS A 61 11.85 -11.07 4.71
CA LYS A 61 12.96 -11.80 5.34
C LYS A 61 14.30 -11.27 4.83
#